data_AF-A0A2B8BNQ7-F1
#
_entry.id   AF-A0A2B8BNQ7-F1
#
_cell.length_a   1.000
_cell.length_b   1.000
_cell.length_c   1.000
_cell.angle_alpha   90.00
_cell.angle_beta   90.00
_cell.angle_gamma   90.00
#
_symmetry.space_group_name_H-M   'P 1'
#
loop_
_entity.id
_entity.type
_entity.pdbx_description
1 polymer ?
#
loop_
_entity_poly.entity_id
_entity_poly.type
_entity_poly.pdbx_seq_one_letter_code
_entity_poly.pdbx_strand_id
1 'polypeptide(L)'
;MNDLITLGSTGNTLVVLGIETLLGGAGTDIVTIGTAGGTLLALGIETLVGGVGVDVILTGSAGSTLTVSGADFVIGNAGTDVLTLGSAGNTTTIRNIETLIGGAGSDLAILGDTGNRLTLGVGIEILVGGAGQDIVTIGTGGTTLLTRGVETLIGGVGADVITLGDTPNIVTVTGIDTLTGGANTDIVFTASTGVTMTASGVEVLVGGAGSDVVTLGDTANTITVRGIDTLSGGAGSDLMFLGDTGVTMRAESRVEIVVGGAGNDIVSLGDGGNTVLLRGIETLTGGTGNDAITLGDTPNTVTVTGVETLTGGASTDIVLTGSAGVTMTAAGVEFLIGGTGSDVVTLGAAGNTVITRGIDTMIGGAGSDLVILGDVLLRGIETLTGGTGNDVITLGDTGVTMSVSGIETLIGGAGTDAITVTGGSGIRFQAGTGDSLSLASGSGTDTVVYSSFTDISALGANTGFVSVSNFQSGTDKVQLTGTARTAADKNGDASLSTASAATNGVNIGSNELVSLTSVVSGSLTDASLASFRSALGTLTNSSAGASTLVLANNGTSSGLYQVVDTNGDGQVAATEVRLLGVYNGTVLSLSDINLG
;
A
#
# COMPACT_ATOMS: atom_id res chain seq x y z
N MET A 1 66.19 15.25 -37.50
CA MET A 1 65.85 16.12 -38.64
C MET A 1 64.42 15.78 -38.95
N ASN A 2 63.52 16.76 -39.02
CA ASN A 2 62.13 16.49 -39.36
C ASN A 2 62.02 16.60 -40.88
N ASP A 3 61.65 15.51 -41.53
CA ASP A 3 61.37 15.47 -42.94
C ASP A 3 59.98 16.10 -43.20
N LEU A 4 59.94 16.99 -44.19
CA LEU A 4 58.77 17.80 -44.53
C LEU A 4 58.41 17.62 -46.00
N ILE A 5 57.16 17.27 -46.27
CA ILE A 5 56.58 17.26 -47.62
C ILE A 5 55.47 18.30 -47.70
N THR A 6 55.45 19.08 -48.78
CA THR A 6 54.34 20.01 -49.11
C THR A 6 53.75 19.61 -50.45
N LEU A 7 52.44 19.41 -50.48
CA LEU A 7 51.68 19.00 -51.64
C LEU A 7 51.20 20.22 -52.46
N GLY A 8 51.00 20.01 -53.77
CA GLY A 8 50.59 21.06 -54.69
C GLY A 8 49.10 21.40 -54.60
N SER A 9 48.64 22.41 -55.34
CA SER A 9 47.25 22.90 -55.33
C SER A 9 46.24 22.07 -56.15
N THR A 10 46.63 20.88 -56.58
CA THR A 10 45.78 19.88 -57.24
C THR A 10 45.64 18.70 -56.29
N GLY A 11 44.52 17.98 -56.27
CA GLY A 11 44.42 16.78 -55.43
C GLY A 11 45.55 15.79 -55.71
N ASN A 12 46.27 15.37 -54.67
CA ASN A 12 47.46 14.52 -54.78
C ASN A 12 47.18 13.11 -54.26
N THR A 13 47.92 12.12 -54.77
CA THR A 13 47.93 10.76 -54.23
C THR A 13 49.38 10.27 -54.08
N LEU A 14 49.80 9.90 -52.87
CA LEU A 14 51.20 9.56 -52.58
C LEU A 14 51.32 8.47 -51.48
N VAL A 15 52.39 7.67 -51.56
CA VAL A 15 52.84 6.80 -50.46
C VAL A 15 54.07 7.44 -49.80
N VAL A 16 54.05 7.59 -48.47
CA VAL A 16 55.15 8.19 -47.70
C VAL A 16 55.74 7.18 -46.70
N LEU A 17 57.04 7.23 -46.45
CA LEU A 17 57.70 6.39 -45.45
C LEU A 17 58.72 7.24 -44.67
N GLY A 18 58.62 7.21 -43.35
CA GLY A 18 59.57 7.91 -42.46
C GLY A 18 59.51 9.43 -42.54
N ILE A 19 58.31 10.01 -42.78
CA ILE A 19 58.10 11.46 -42.83
C ILE A 19 57.40 11.92 -41.55
N GLU A 20 57.93 12.94 -40.88
CA GLU A 20 57.32 13.48 -39.65
C GLU A 20 56.23 14.54 -39.91
N THR A 21 56.26 15.25 -41.04
CA THR A 21 55.30 16.32 -41.31
C THR A 21 54.88 16.41 -42.78
N LEU A 22 53.56 16.48 -42.99
CA LEU A 22 52.95 16.59 -44.31
C LEU A 22 51.96 17.77 -44.35
N LEU A 23 52.17 18.66 -45.31
CA LEU A 23 51.26 19.78 -45.61
C LEU A 23 50.55 19.49 -46.93
N GLY A 24 49.23 19.34 -46.86
CA GLY A 24 48.35 19.30 -48.01
C GLY A 24 48.17 20.67 -48.65
N GLY A 25 47.70 20.64 -49.89
CA GLY A 25 47.41 21.80 -50.71
C GLY A 25 45.90 22.05 -50.82
N ALA A 26 45.50 22.72 -51.89
CA ALA A 26 44.10 22.73 -52.30
C ALA A 26 43.77 21.46 -53.09
N GLY A 27 42.53 20.97 -52.97
CA GLY A 27 42.09 19.73 -53.62
C GLY A 27 41.86 18.63 -52.60
N THR A 28 41.72 17.38 -53.07
CA THR A 28 41.61 16.21 -52.18
C THR A 28 42.93 15.46 -52.22
N ASP A 29 43.64 15.48 -51.11
CA ASP A 29 44.92 14.81 -50.90
C ASP A 29 44.70 13.44 -50.21
N ILE A 30 45.21 12.39 -50.85
CA ILE A 30 45.11 11.00 -50.40
C ILE A 30 46.51 10.45 -50.14
N VAL A 31 46.81 10.08 -48.90
CA VAL A 31 48.16 9.68 -48.49
C VAL A 31 48.13 8.29 -47.87
N THR A 32 49.07 7.43 -48.25
CA THR A 32 49.27 6.13 -47.59
C THR A 32 50.58 6.16 -46.80
N ILE A 33 50.53 5.84 -45.52
CA ILE A 33 51.71 5.62 -44.68
C ILE A 33 52.28 4.24 -45.04
N GLY A 34 53.59 4.20 -45.27
CA GLY A 34 54.31 2.98 -45.61
C GLY A 34 54.28 1.93 -44.50
N THR A 35 54.74 0.73 -44.81
CA THR A 35 54.49 -0.48 -44.01
C THR A 35 55.16 -0.55 -42.63
N ALA A 36 55.99 0.42 -42.25
CA ALA A 36 56.73 0.38 -40.99
C ALA A 36 55.97 0.95 -39.78
N GLY A 37 54.80 1.58 -40.01
CA GLY A 37 54.20 2.47 -39.02
C GLY A 37 54.96 3.80 -38.93
N GLY A 38 54.41 4.79 -38.25
CA GLY A 38 55.08 6.07 -38.04
C GLY A 38 54.26 7.10 -37.27
N THR A 39 54.91 8.18 -36.84
CA THR A 39 54.24 9.36 -36.28
C THR A 39 54.27 10.50 -37.30
N LEU A 40 53.09 10.99 -37.70
CA LEU A 40 52.93 11.98 -38.77
C LEU A 40 52.06 13.14 -38.32
N LEU A 41 52.57 14.37 -38.42
CA LEU A 41 51.77 15.58 -38.38
C LEU A 41 51.14 15.83 -39.76
N ALA A 42 49.83 15.67 -39.87
CA ALA A 42 49.04 15.89 -41.08
C ALA A 42 48.32 17.24 -41.02
N LEU A 43 48.64 18.14 -41.94
CA LEU A 43 48.08 19.48 -42.04
C LEU A 43 47.37 19.63 -43.39
N GLY A 44 46.06 19.87 -43.41
CA GLY A 44 45.31 20.06 -44.67
C GLY A 44 45.28 18.83 -45.57
N ILE A 45 45.31 17.62 -44.99
CA ILE A 45 45.19 16.35 -45.71
C ILE A 45 43.79 15.80 -45.51
N GLU A 46 43.09 15.44 -46.59
CA GLU A 46 41.71 14.95 -46.52
C GLU A 46 41.61 13.44 -46.25
N THR A 47 42.56 12.62 -46.73
CA THR A 47 42.50 11.17 -46.55
C THR A 47 43.88 10.57 -46.27
N LEU A 48 43.94 9.71 -45.26
CA LEU A 48 45.13 9.01 -44.84
C LEU A 48 44.86 7.51 -44.62
N VAL A 49 45.72 6.65 -45.17
CA VAL A 49 45.63 5.20 -45.04
C VAL A 49 46.87 4.71 -44.31
N GLY A 50 46.69 4.11 -43.14
CA GLY A 50 47.72 3.45 -42.35
C GLY A 50 48.26 2.18 -43.01
N GLY A 51 49.43 1.76 -42.56
CA GLY A 51 50.13 0.56 -42.97
C GLY A 51 49.91 -0.62 -42.00
N VAL A 52 50.87 -1.53 -41.95
CA VAL A 52 50.84 -2.76 -41.10
C VAL A 52 51.63 -2.59 -39.78
N GLY A 53 51.99 -1.37 -39.41
CA GLY A 53 52.69 -1.02 -38.17
C GLY A 53 51.91 0.03 -37.39
N VAL A 54 52.43 0.44 -36.22
CA VAL A 54 51.73 1.43 -35.38
C VAL A 54 51.74 2.81 -36.05
N ASP A 55 50.56 3.29 -36.42
CA ASP A 55 50.36 4.58 -37.07
C ASP A 55 49.77 5.60 -36.11
N VAL A 56 50.52 6.69 -35.89
CA VAL A 56 50.13 7.81 -35.01
C VAL A 56 50.00 9.07 -35.85
N ILE A 57 48.78 9.58 -35.97
CA ILE A 57 48.46 10.78 -36.76
C ILE A 57 48.19 11.93 -35.80
N LEU A 58 48.85 13.07 -36.01
CA LEU A 58 48.60 14.31 -35.31
C LEU A 58 47.97 15.32 -36.27
N THR A 59 46.93 16.03 -35.84
CA THR A 59 46.32 17.11 -36.63
C THR A 59 46.90 18.49 -36.27
N GLY A 60 46.61 19.49 -37.11
CA GLY A 60 47.02 20.88 -36.91
C GLY A 60 46.10 21.68 -35.99
N SER A 61 46.57 22.85 -35.54
CA SER A 61 45.83 23.74 -34.62
C SER A 61 44.68 24.54 -35.25
N ALA A 62 44.35 24.32 -36.52
CA ALA A 62 43.31 25.06 -37.24
C ALA A 62 41.96 24.31 -37.28
N GLY A 63 41.89 23.11 -36.70
CA GLY A 63 40.87 22.12 -36.98
C GLY A 63 41.12 21.42 -38.31
N SER A 64 40.78 20.14 -38.39
CA SER A 64 41.04 19.27 -39.54
C SER A 64 39.84 18.40 -39.83
N THR A 65 39.52 18.22 -41.12
CA THR A 65 38.55 17.20 -41.56
C THR A 65 39.34 16.10 -42.25
N LEU A 66 39.47 14.95 -41.59
CA LEU A 66 40.36 13.87 -42.02
C LEU A 66 39.60 12.55 -42.11
N THR A 67 39.75 11.83 -43.22
CA THR A 67 39.34 10.44 -43.33
C THR A 67 40.55 9.53 -43.08
N VAL A 68 40.46 8.58 -42.15
CA VAL A 68 41.53 7.64 -41.84
C VAL A 68 41.09 6.19 -42.03
N SER A 69 41.96 5.33 -42.55
CA SER A 69 41.77 3.87 -42.49
C SER A 69 43.02 3.21 -41.96
N GLY A 70 42.89 2.27 -41.02
CA GLY A 70 44.03 1.52 -40.47
C GLY A 70 45.00 2.34 -39.59
N ALA A 71 44.57 3.49 -39.06
CA ALA A 71 45.36 4.27 -38.10
C ALA A 71 45.12 3.78 -36.66
N ASP A 72 46.18 3.51 -35.89
CA ASP A 72 46.05 3.10 -34.49
C ASP A 72 45.74 4.28 -33.57
N PHE A 73 46.34 5.45 -33.82
CA PHE A 73 46.14 6.65 -33.01
C PHE A 73 45.86 7.87 -33.88
N VAL A 74 44.85 8.64 -33.53
CA VAL A 74 44.59 9.98 -34.11
C VAL A 74 44.45 10.99 -32.99
N ILE A 75 45.35 11.96 -32.96
CA ILE A 75 45.45 12.96 -31.90
C ILE A 75 45.20 14.33 -32.50
N GLY A 76 44.07 14.91 -32.12
CA GLY A 76 43.71 16.27 -32.47
C GLY A 76 44.49 17.33 -31.69
N ASN A 77 44.31 18.58 -32.08
CA ASN A 77 44.90 19.74 -31.43
C ASN A 77 43.83 20.81 -31.16
N ALA A 78 44.21 22.07 -31.00
CA ALA A 78 43.26 23.16 -31.00
C ALA A 78 42.49 23.24 -32.34
N GLY A 79 41.26 23.74 -32.28
CA GLY A 79 40.37 23.80 -33.43
C GLY A 79 39.20 22.83 -33.26
N THR A 80 38.46 22.61 -34.34
CA THR A 80 37.41 21.58 -34.38
C THR A 80 37.84 20.54 -35.38
N ASP A 81 38.23 19.38 -34.86
CA ASP A 81 38.68 18.23 -35.64
C ASP A 81 37.49 17.28 -35.90
N VAL A 82 37.32 16.93 -37.17
CA VAL A 82 36.33 15.96 -37.67
C VAL A 82 37.09 14.78 -38.26
N LEU A 83 36.95 13.62 -37.61
CA LEU A 83 37.55 12.37 -38.04
C LEU A 83 36.50 11.45 -38.64
N THR A 84 36.72 10.98 -39.86
CA THR A 84 35.91 9.93 -40.50
C THR A 84 36.74 8.67 -40.61
N LEU A 85 36.21 7.53 -40.18
CA LEU A 85 36.86 6.22 -40.37
C LEU A 85 36.54 5.67 -41.76
N GLY A 86 37.52 5.01 -42.39
CA GLY A 86 37.43 4.48 -43.73
C GLY A 86 36.51 3.26 -43.81
N SER A 87 36.25 2.74 -45.01
CA SER A 87 35.25 1.68 -45.25
C SER A 87 35.66 0.25 -44.85
N ALA A 88 36.80 0.08 -44.18
CA ALA A 88 37.17 -1.18 -43.52
C ALA A 88 36.70 -1.11 -42.06
N GLY A 89 36.58 -2.24 -41.36
CA GLY A 89 36.42 -2.17 -39.90
C GLY A 89 37.68 -1.62 -39.26
N ASN A 90 37.58 -0.52 -38.53
CA ASN A 90 38.71 0.17 -37.91
C ASN A 90 38.75 -0.06 -36.40
N THR A 91 39.95 0.02 -35.83
CA THR A 91 40.16 0.12 -34.38
C THR A 91 41.16 1.23 -34.15
N THR A 92 40.71 2.34 -33.56
CA THR A 92 41.51 3.57 -33.45
C THR A 92 41.34 4.19 -32.07
N THR A 93 42.46 4.59 -31.46
CA THR A 93 42.46 5.41 -30.25
C THR A 93 42.49 6.88 -30.63
N ILE A 94 41.58 7.68 -30.10
CA ILE A 94 41.46 9.11 -30.40
C ILE A 94 41.70 9.99 -29.16
N ARG A 95 42.22 11.19 -29.39
CA ARG A 95 42.35 12.25 -28.37
C ARG A 95 42.05 13.59 -29.01
N ASN A 96 41.39 14.50 -28.28
CA ASN A 96 41.07 15.85 -28.75
C ASN A 96 40.41 15.88 -30.14
N ILE A 97 39.51 14.95 -30.42
CA ILE A 97 38.71 14.94 -31.65
C ILE A 97 37.28 15.33 -31.26
N GLU A 98 36.74 16.39 -31.86
CA GLU A 98 35.41 16.91 -31.53
C GLU A 98 34.29 16.16 -32.25
N THR A 99 34.54 15.59 -33.43
CA THR A 99 33.55 14.81 -34.18
C THR A 99 34.16 13.54 -34.75
N LEU A 100 33.52 12.39 -34.48
CA LEU A 100 33.92 11.09 -35.01
C LEU A 100 32.79 10.51 -35.84
N ILE A 101 33.05 10.16 -37.08
CA ILE A 101 32.12 9.51 -38.00
C ILE A 101 32.73 8.15 -38.36
N GLY A 102 31.95 7.09 -38.26
CA GLY A 102 32.36 5.76 -38.70
C GLY A 102 32.26 5.59 -40.21
N GLY A 103 32.81 4.48 -40.67
CA GLY A 103 32.78 4.05 -42.05
C GLY A 103 31.77 2.92 -42.27
N ALA A 104 32.01 2.15 -43.32
CA ALA A 104 31.44 0.82 -43.44
C ALA A 104 32.37 -0.17 -42.73
N GLY A 105 31.83 -1.27 -42.21
CA GLY A 105 32.60 -2.22 -41.42
C GLY A 105 32.17 -2.17 -39.95
N SER A 106 32.93 -2.82 -39.07
CA SER A 106 32.74 -2.70 -37.63
C SER A 106 33.86 -1.83 -37.07
N ASP A 107 33.49 -0.67 -36.58
CA ASP A 107 34.37 0.37 -36.08
C ASP A 107 34.37 0.40 -34.55
N LEU A 108 35.57 0.33 -33.99
CA LEU A 108 35.86 0.48 -32.56
C LEU A 108 36.69 1.75 -32.35
N ALA A 109 36.17 2.68 -31.57
CA ALA A 109 36.90 3.86 -31.13
C ALA A 109 37.21 3.78 -29.64
N ILE A 110 38.44 4.14 -29.27
CA ILE A 110 38.88 4.23 -27.88
C ILE A 110 39.23 5.68 -27.58
N LEU A 111 38.58 6.27 -26.58
CA LEU A 111 38.90 7.60 -26.08
C LEU A 111 40.16 7.50 -25.22
N GLY A 112 41.11 8.41 -25.43
CA GLY A 112 42.39 8.41 -24.74
C GLY A 112 42.30 8.76 -23.25
N ASP A 113 43.44 9.11 -22.66
CA ASP A 113 43.65 9.31 -21.22
C ASP A 113 43.25 10.70 -20.68
N THR A 114 42.45 11.45 -21.43
CA THR A 114 41.94 12.77 -21.05
C THR A 114 40.44 12.81 -21.23
N GLY A 115 39.70 13.59 -20.43
CA GLY A 115 38.25 13.72 -20.61
C GLY A 115 37.89 14.36 -21.96
N ASN A 116 36.94 13.75 -22.67
CA ASN A 116 36.58 14.12 -24.03
C ASN A 116 35.20 14.78 -24.12
N ARG A 117 35.02 15.61 -25.15
CA ARG A 117 33.71 16.12 -25.58
C ARG A 117 33.54 15.78 -27.06
N LEU A 118 32.88 14.66 -27.33
CA LEU A 118 32.80 14.07 -28.66
C LEU A 118 31.38 14.15 -29.21
N THR A 119 31.24 14.57 -30.46
CA THR A 119 30.02 14.33 -31.25
C THR A 119 30.20 13.05 -32.07
N LEU A 120 29.36 12.05 -31.83
CA LEU A 120 29.36 10.80 -32.57
C LEU A 120 28.43 10.91 -33.77
N GLY A 121 29.00 10.79 -34.97
CA GLY A 121 28.26 10.61 -36.20
C GLY A 121 27.75 9.18 -36.35
N VAL A 122 27.36 8.82 -37.57
CA VAL A 122 26.89 7.48 -37.90
C VAL A 122 28.03 6.47 -37.97
N GLY A 123 27.73 5.18 -37.82
CA GLY A 123 28.62 4.07 -38.19
C GLY A 123 29.72 3.70 -37.20
N ILE A 124 29.68 4.20 -35.96
CA ILE A 124 30.55 3.68 -34.88
C ILE A 124 29.76 2.66 -34.08
N GLU A 125 30.22 1.40 -34.07
CA GLU A 125 29.53 0.32 -33.36
C GLU A 125 29.99 0.17 -31.92
N ILE A 126 31.27 0.46 -31.62
CA ILE A 126 31.83 0.32 -30.28
C ILE A 126 32.61 1.58 -29.89
N LEU A 127 32.29 2.17 -28.74
CA LEU A 127 33.01 3.31 -28.17
C LEU A 127 33.45 3.00 -26.73
N VAL A 128 34.74 2.94 -26.51
CA VAL A 128 35.33 2.74 -25.20
C VAL A 128 35.87 4.08 -24.71
N GLY A 129 35.30 4.60 -23.63
CA GLY A 129 35.81 5.74 -22.90
C GLY A 129 37.16 5.46 -22.25
N GLY A 130 37.79 6.53 -21.79
CA GLY A 130 39.14 6.52 -21.27
C GLY A 130 39.24 7.00 -19.84
N ALA A 131 40.27 7.79 -19.55
CA ALA A 131 40.38 8.46 -18.25
C ALA A 131 39.85 9.89 -18.34
N GLY A 132 39.26 10.39 -17.27
CA GLY A 132 38.63 11.71 -17.26
C GLY A 132 37.12 11.60 -17.37
N GLN A 133 36.46 12.72 -17.65
CA GLN A 133 35.01 12.73 -17.90
C GLN A 133 34.77 12.82 -19.40
N ASP A 134 34.19 11.77 -19.96
CA ASP A 134 33.84 11.63 -21.35
C ASP A 134 32.35 11.98 -21.55
N ILE A 135 32.12 13.00 -22.37
CA ILE A 135 30.79 13.47 -22.76
C ILE A 135 30.63 13.20 -24.25
N VAL A 136 29.67 12.34 -24.59
CA VAL A 136 29.39 11.93 -25.97
C VAL A 136 28.00 12.39 -26.36
N THR A 137 27.91 13.20 -27.41
CA THR A 137 26.65 13.60 -28.04
C THR A 137 26.44 12.80 -29.31
N ILE A 138 25.33 12.09 -29.40
CA ILE A 138 24.94 11.31 -30.56
C ILE A 138 24.30 12.22 -31.61
N GLY A 139 24.67 12.01 -32.88
CA GLY A 139 24.17 12.76 -34.02
C GLY A 139 22.69 12.50 -34.32
N THR A 140 22.20 13.02 -35.45
CA THR A 140 20.77 13.04 -35.78
C THR A 140 20.25 11.79 -36.52
N GLY A 141 21.06 10.74 -36.62
CA GLY A 141 20.76 9.57 -37.45
C GLY A 141 20.06 8.42 -36.73
N GLY A 142 19.86 8.52 -35.42
CA GLY A 142 19.77 7.35 -34.54
C GLY A 142 21.10 6.58 -34.51
N THR A 143 21.36 5.86 -33.42
CA THR A 143 22.61 5.11 -33.25
C THR A 143 22.35 3.77 -32.58
N THR A 144 23.11 2.75 -32.97
CA THR A 144 23.25 1.52 -32.18
C THR A 144 24.70 1.42 -31.71
N LEU A 145 24.94 1.54 -30.41
CA LEU A 145 26.29 1.66 -29.86
C LEU A 145 26.48 0.75 -28.65
N LEU A 146 27.55 -0.04 -28.66
CA LEU A 146 28.11 -0.64 -27.45
C LEU A 146 29.12 0.32 -26.85
N THR A 147 28.92 0.74 -25.60
CA THR A 147 29.85 1.67 -24.93
C THR A 147 30.28 1.22 -23.55
N ARG A 148 31.47 1.69 -23.13
CA ARG A 148 32.08 1.38 -21.84
C ARG A 148 32.80 2.62 -21.33
N GLY A 149 32.74 2.91 -20.04
CA GLY A 149 33.55 3.98 -19.43
C GLY A 149 33.28 5.38 -19.98
N VAL A 150 32.06 5.64 -20.49
CA VAL A 150 31.61 6.98 -20.88
C VAL A 150 30.70 7.51 -19.78
N GLU A 151 31.01 8.68 -19.22
CA GLU A 151 30.28 9.25 -18.08
C GLU A 151 29.00 9.97 -18.47
N THR A 152 28.89 10.49 -19.70
CA THR A 152 27.68 11.19 -20.16
C THR A 152 27.36 10.88 -21.61
N LEU A 153 26.12 10.43 -21.85
CA LEU A 153 25.56 10.18 -23.18
C LEU A 153 24.37 11.12 -23.43
N ILE A 154 24.45 11.87 -24.51
CA ILE A 154 23.40 12.79 -24.94
C ILE A 154 22.89 12.29 -26.29
N GLY A 155 21.70 11.69 -26.30
CA GLY A 155 21.00 11.28 -27.50
C GLY A 155 20.61 12.45 -28.39
N GLY A 156 20.48 12.13 -29.67
CA GLY A 156 20.17 13.07 -30.73
C GLY A 156 18.72 12.95 -31.18
N VAL A 157 18.51 13.17 -32.48
CA VAL A 157 17.26 12.85 -33.15
C VAL A 157 17.40 11.46 -33.76
N GLY A 158 16.30 10.71 -33.80
CA GLY A 158 16.30 9.32 -34.27
C GLY A 158 16.35 8.36 -33.09
N ALA A 159 16.23 7.06 -33.37
CA ALA A 159 16.21 6.04 -32.32
C ALA A 159 17.64 5.72 -31.87
N ASP A 160 17.97 6.07 -30.63
CA ASP A 160 19.25 5.80 -29.99
C ASP A 160 19.15 4.55 -29.10
N VAL A 161 19.83 3.49 -29.51
CA VAL A 161 19.89 2.19 -28.86
C VAL A 161 21.30 1.95 -28.34
N ILE A 162 21.47 2.06 -27.02
CA ILE A 162 22.77 1.97 -26.37
C ILE A 162 22.83 0.71 -25.52
N THR A 163 23.93 -0.04 -25.65
CA THR A 163 24.29 -1.12 -24.74
C THR A 163 25.50 -0.70 -23.93
N LEU A 164 25.41 -0.76 -22.61
CA LEU A 164 26.55 -0.62 -21.72
C LEU A 164 27.30 -1.96 -21.67
N GLY A 165 28.62 -1.92 -21.81
CA GLY A 165 29.42 -3.14 -21.81
C GLY A 165 29.66 -3.70 -20.41
N ASP A 166 30.29 -4.87 -20.36
CA ASP A 166 30.45 -5.72 -19.17
C ASP A 166 31.39 -5.20 -18.05
N THR A 167 31.55 -3.90 -17.86
CA THR A 167 32.19 -3.31 -16.66
C THR A 167 31.10 -2.68 -15.82
N PRO A 168 31.32 -2.43 -14.52
CA PRO A 168 30.41 -1.55 -13.81
C PRO A 168 30.34 -0.19 -14.52
N ASN A 169 29.15 0.29 -14.84
CA ASN A 169 28.97 1.58 -15.51
C ASN A 169 28.29 2.58 -14.57
N ILE A 170 28.75 3.82 -14.61
CA ILE A 170 28.10 4.96 -13.96
C ILE A 170 27.95 6.03 -15.04
N VAL A 171 26.73 6.23 -15.53
CA VAL A 171 26.49 7.07 -16.71
C VAL A 171 25.32 8.02 -16.50
N THR A 172 25.46 9.25 -16.97
CA THR A 172 24.34 10.19 -17.10
C THR A 172 23.79 10.15 -18.52
N VAL A 173 22.49 9.97 -18.69
CA VAL A 173 21.83 9.86 -20.00
C VAL A 173 20.75 10.92 -20.19
N THR A 174 20.56 11.36 -21.43
CA THR A 174 19.42 12.16 -21.87
C THR A 174 19.14 11.89 -23.33
N GLY A 175 17.88 11.91 -23.75
CA GLY A 175 17.51 11.69 -25.15
C GLY A 175 17.82 10.30 -25.71
N ILE A 176 18.17 9.31 -24.87
CA ILE A 176 18.39 7.92 -25.27
C ILE A 176 17.07 7.17 -25.26
N ASP A 177 16.67 6.55 -26.38
CA ASP A 177 15.40 5.83 -26.48
C ASP A 177 15.45 4.45 -25.84
N THR A 178 16.56 3.73 -25.99
CA THR A 178 16.75 2.38 -25.43
C THR A 178 18.13 2.24 -24.82
N LEU A 179 18.19 1.85 -23.56
CA LEU A 179 19.42 1.55 -22.83
C LEU A 179 19.39 0.12 -22.29
N THR A 180 20.40 -0.66 -22.63
CA THR A 180 20.60 -2.01 -22.09
C THR A 180 21.87 -2.02 -21.26
N GLY A 181 21.80 -2.46 -20.01
CA GLY A 181 22.95 -2.68 -19.16
C GLY A 181 23.78 -3.90 -19.58
N GLY A 182 24.97 -4.01 -19.00
CA GLY A 182 25.89 -5.13 -19.14
C GLY A 182 25.72 -6.16 -18.01
N ALA A 183 26.70 -7.07 -17.91
CA ALA A 183 26.66 -8.15 -16.90
C ALA A 183 27.03 -7.71 -15.46
N ASN A 184 27.42 -6.45 -15.26
CA ASN A 184 27.87 -5.90 -13.99
C ASN A 184 26.97 -4.73 -13.58
N THR A 185 27.09 -4.28 -12.33
CA THR A 185 26.25 -3.20 -11.79
C THR A 185 26.33 -1.93 -12.63
N ASP A 186 25.17 -1.53 -13.13
CA ASP A 186 24.96 -0.32 -13.91
C ASP A 186 24.12 0.68 -13.11
N ILE A 187 24.69 1.88 -12.95
CA ILE A 187 24.07 3.02 -12.29
C ILE A 187 23.84 4.09 -13.34
N VAL A 188 22.57 4.39 -13.60
CA VAL A 188 22.14 5.34 -14.64
C VAL A 188 21.51 6.54 -13.96
N PHE A 189 22.00 7.73 -14.30
CA PHE A 189 21.39 9.01 -13.92
C PHE A 189 20.68 9.59 -15.14
N THR A 190 19.47 10.12 -14.99
CA THR A 190 18.84 10.92 -16.03
C THR A 190 19.19 12.40 -15.87
N ALA A 191 19.30 13.13 -16.99
CA ALA A 191 19.61 14.56 -16.95
C ALA A 191 18.39 15.43 -16.56
N SER A 192 18.60 16.74 -16.45
CA SER A 192 17.60 17.70 -15.93
C SER A 192 16.41 18.01 -16.85
N THR A 193 16.31 17.41 -18.04
CA THR A 193 15.24 17.70 -19.01
C THR A 193 14.10 16.69 -18.96
N GLY A 194 14.14 15.71 -18.05
CA GLY A 194 13.30 14.53 -18.09
C GLY A 194 13.69 13.59 -19.24
N VAL A 195 13.36 12.31 -19.12
CA VAL A 195 13.59 11.30 -20.16
C VAL A 195 12.34 10.52 -20.47
N THR A 196 12.28 9.96 -21.67
CA THR A 196 11.38 8.86 -22.01
C THR A 196 12.22 7.77 -22.64
N MET A 197 12.39 6.64 -21.96
CA MET A 197 13.30 5.59 -22.41
C MET A 197 12.82 4.19 -22.04
N THR A 198 13.30 3.20 -22.80
CA THR A 198 13.27 1.79 -22.42
C THR A 198 14.59 1.41 -21.77
N ALA A 199 14.56 0.81 -20.58
CA ALA A 199 15.74 0.37 -19.84
C ALA A 199 15.68 -1.14 -19.58
N SER A 200 16.77 -1.88 -19.78
CA SER A 200 16.87 -3.29 -19.43
C SER A 200 18.23 -3.58 -18.80
N GLY A 201 18.30 -4.49 -17.84
CA GLY A 201 19.57 -4.87 -17.20
C GLY A 201 20.27 -3.73 -16.44
N VAL A 202 19.53 -2.70 -16.03
CA VAL A 202 20.05 -1.60 -15.21
C VAL A 202 19.66 -1.83 -13.75
N GLU A 203 20.62 -1.91 -12.84
CA GLU A 203 20.37 -2.17 -11.41
C GLU A 203 19.92 -0.93 -10.64
N VAL A 204 20.43 0.25 -10.99
CA VAL A 204 20.10 1.50 -10.30
C VAL A 204 19.79 2.60 -11.30
N LEU A 205 18.62 3.22 -11.15
CA LEU A 205 18.18 4.32 -11.97
C LEU A 205 17.80 5.52 -11.09
N VAL A 206 18.46 6.66 -11.33
CA VAL A 206 18.28 7.90 -10.58
C VAL A 206 17.80 8.99 -11.52
N GLY A 207 16.55 9.38 -11.33
CA GLY A 207 15.93 10.51 -12.01
C GLY A 207 16.57 11.84 -11.65
N GLY A 208 16.60 12.73 -12.63
CA GLY A 208 17.09 14.09 -12.54
C GLY A 208 15.98 15.07 -12.18
N ALA A 209 16.12 16.30 -12.66
CA ALA A 209 14.99 17.21 -12.75
C ALA A 209 14.22 16.96 -14.05
N GLY A 210 12.93 17.32 -14.09
CA GLY A 210 12.06 17.05 -15.24
C GLY A 210 11.17 15.85 -14.98
N SER A 211 10.42 15.42 -16.00
CA SER A 211 9.55 14.26 -15.91
C SER A 211 10.24 13.06 -16.54
N ASP A 212 10.62 12.09 -15.72
CA ASP A 212 11.27 10.85 -16.13
C ASP A 212 10.24 9.72 -16.27
N VAL A 213 10.11 9.19 -17.48
CA VAL A 213 9.22 8.10 -17.86
C VAL A 213 10.06 6.93 -18.35
N VAL A 214 10.08 5.83 -17.60
CA VAL A 214 10.89 4.65 -17.95
C VAL A 214 10.02 3.43 -18.13
N THR A 215 10.24 2.70 -19.22
CA THR A 215 9.68 1.37 -19.44
C THR A 215 10.78 0.33 -19.29
N LEU A 216 10.56 -0.71 -18.47
CA LEU A 216 11.52 -1.79 -18.35
C LEU A 216 11.40 -2.77 -19.54
N GLY A 217 12.52 -3.40 -19.89
CA GLY A 217 12.55 -4.41 -20.95
C GLY A 217 11.77 -5.69 -20.60
N ASP A 218 11.47 -6.51 -21.60
CA ASP A 218 10.60 -7.69 -21.46
C ASP A 218 11.16 -8.85 -20.62
N THR A 219 12.43 -8.79 -20.22
CA THR A 219 13.02 -9.76 -19.28
C THR A 219 12.60 -9.45 -17.85
N ALA A 220 12.80 -10.37 -16.91
CA ALA A 220 12.61 -10.06 -15.50
C ALA A 220 13.63 -9.00 -15.05
N ASN A 221 13.18 -7.94 -14.40
CA ASN A 221 14.04 -6.85 -13.93
C ASN A 221 14.08 -6.79 -12.40
N THR A 222 15.23 -6.38 -11.86
CA THR A 222 15.37 -6.00 -10.46
C THR A 222 16.08 -4.66 -10.42
N ILE A 223 15.38 -3.61 -10.01
CA ILE A 223 15.84 -2.23 -10.14
C ILE A 223 15.64 -1.45 -8.86
N THR A 224 16.61 -0.61 -8.52
CA THR A 224 16.46 0.44 -7.49
C THR A 224 16.21 1.78 -8.16
N VAL A 225 15.14 2.46 -7.79
CA VAL A 225 14.76 3.75 -8.38
C VAL A 225 14.77 4.88 -7.37
N ARG A 226 15.14 6.08 -7.85
CA ARG A 226 15.07 7.34 -7.11
C ARG A 226 14.66 8.44 -8.07
N GLY A 227 13.73 9.32 -7.70
CA GLY A 227 13.41 10.50 -8.51
C GLY A 227 12.81 10.21 -9.90
N ILE A 228 12.41 8.97 -10.20
CA ILE A 228 11.70 8.61 -11.43
C ILE A 228 10.21 8.85 -11.23
N ASP A 229 9.60 9.67 -12.08
CA ASP A 229 8.19 10.04 -11.95
C ASP A 229 7.26 8.89 -12.35
N THR A 230 7.57 8.20 -13.46
CA THR A 230 6.73 7.13 -14.00
C THR A 230 7.56 5.94 -14.42
N LEU A 231 7.22 4.76 -13.92
CA LEU A 231 7.85 3.50 -14.32
C LEU A 231 6.80 2.48 -14.77
N SER A 232 6.98 1.89 -15.94
CA SER A 232 6.26 0.71 -16.42
C SER A 232 7.18 -0.49 -16.40
N GLY A 233 6.71 -1.64 -15.93
CA GLY A 233 7.40 -2.92 -16.10
C GLY A 233 7.29 -3.46 -17.53
N GLY A 234 8.02 -4.55 -17.78
CA GLY A 234 8.01 -5.33 -19.00
C GLY A 234 7.13 -6.57 -18.90
N ALA A 235 7.31 -7.53 -19.81
CA ALA A 235 6.62 -8.83 -19.74
C ALA A 235 7.19 -9.79 -18.68
N GLY A 236 8.39 -9.52 -18.17
CA GLY A 236 9.04 -10.30 -17.11
C GLY A 236 8.43 -10.04 -15.74
N SER A 237 8.91 -10.76 -14.73
CA SER A 237 8.57 -10.44 -13.34
C SER A 237 9.51 -9.35 -12.85
N ASP A 238 8.93 -8.21 -12.49
CA ASP A 238 9.66 -7.00 -12.16
C ASP A 238 9.59 -6.69 -10.66
N LEU A 239 10.77 -6.53 -10.07
CA LEU A 239 10.99 -6.14 -8.67
C LEU A 239 11.59 -4.74 -8.62
N MET A 240 10.86 -3.82 -8.03
CA MET A 240 11.27 -2.42 -7.86
C MET A 240 11.54 -2.11 -6.38
N PHE A 241 12.73 -1.58 -6.09
CA PHE A 241 13.08 -1.00 -4.80
C PHE A 241 13.05 0.52 -4.89
N LEU A 242 12.31 1.16 -3.99
CA LEU A 242 12.38 2.61 -3.79
C LEU A 242 13.61 2.88 -2.93
N GLY A 243 14.46 3.82 -3.35
CA GLY A 243 15.74 4.09 -2.69
C GLY A 243 15.65 4.61 -1.25
N ASP A 244 16.76 5.10 -0.70
CA ASP A 244 16.88 5.51 0.71
C ASP A 244 16.27 6.89 1.07
N THR A 245 15.41 7.42 0.20
CA THR A 245 14.72 8.72 0.38
C THR A 245 13.27 8.56 -0.01
N GLY A 246 12.36 9.27 0.66
CA GLY A 246 10.94 9.21 0.34
C GLY A 246 10.67 9.50 -1.13
N VAL A 247 10.03 8.54 -1.81
CA VAL A 247 9.73 8.57 -3.23
C VAL A 247 8.29 9.00 -3.46
N THR A 248 8.05 9.76 -4.53
CA THR A 248 6.71 9.94 -5.08
C THR A 248 6.77 9.55 -6.55
N MET A 249 6.04 8.51 -6.93
CA MET A 249 6.08 8.01 -8.30
C MET A 249 4.77 7.33 -8.72
N ARG A 250 4.62 7.14 -10.03
CA ARG A 250 3.58 6.31 -10.64
C ARG A 250 4.18 5.02 -11.18
N ALA A 251 3.76 3.88 -10.62
CA ALA A 251 4.04 2.56 -11.16
C ALA A 251 2.88 2.20 -12.10
N GLU A 252 3.08 2.32 -13.40
CA GLU A 252 2.00 2.18 -14.39
C GLU A 252 1.51 0.73 -14.47
N SER A 253 2.15 -0.11 -15.28
CA SER A 253 1.69 -1.46 -15.52
C SER A 253 2.81 -2.46 -15.31
N ARG A 254 2.45 -3.69 -14.96
CA ARG A 254 3.35 -4.86 -14.95
C ARG A 254 4.57 -4.72 -14.02
N VAL A 255 4.41 -3.99 -12.92
CA VAL A 255 5.36 -4.06 -11.81
C VAL A 255 4.74 -4.98 -10.77
N GLU A 256 5.28 -6.18 -10.61
CA GLU A 256 4.68 -7.19 -9.72
C GLU A 256 5.03 -6.98 -8.26
N ILE A 257 6.22 -6.43 -7.96
CA ILE A 257 6.68 -6.23 -6.58
C ILE A 257 7.27 -4.84 -6.41
N VAL A 258 6.75 -4.08 -5.44
CA VAL A 258 7.32 -2.80 -5.03
C VAL A 258 7.70 -2.84 -3.57
N VAL A 259 8.96 -2.55 -3.30
CA VAL A 259 9.53 -2.51 -1.95
C VAL A 259 9.96 -1.07 -1.68
N GLY A 260 9.34 -0.43 -0.71
CA GLY A 260 9.72 0.88 -0.22
C GLY A 260 11.08 0.88 0.47
N GLY A 261 11.57 2.08 0.70
CA GLY A 261 12.88 2.35 1.29
C GLY A 261 12.77 3.12 2.59
N ALA A 262 13.63 4.13 2.75
CA ALA A 262 13.58 5.03 3.89
C ALA A 262 12.89 6.33 3.51
N GLY A 263 12.12 6.91 4.44
CA GLY A 263 11.30 8.10 4.16
C GLY A 263 9.83 7.71 3.96
N ASN A 264 9.02 8.64 3.49
CA ASN A 264 7.62 8.39 3.17
C ASN A 264 7.50 8.13 1.67
N ASP A 265 7.16 6.92 1.30
CA ASP A 265 6.96 6.48 -0.06
C ASP A 265 5.48 6.59 -0.46
N ILE A 266 5.25 7.28 -1.58
CA ILE A 266 3.94 7.54 -2.17
C ILE A 266 3.94 6.94 -3.58
N VAL A 267 3.19 5.87 -3.75
CA VAL A 267 3.07 5.15 -5.03
C VAL A 267 1.65 5.27 -5.56
N SER A 268 1.51 5.72 -6.79
CA SER A 268 0.26 5.64 -7.54
C SER A 268 0.36 4.53 -8.58
N LEU A 269 -0.67 3.69 -8.71
CA LEU A 269 -0.71 2.64 -9.74
C LEU A 269 -1.32 3.16 -11.05
N GLY A 270 -1.04 2.46 -12.14
CA GLY A 270 -1.61 2.73 -13.45
C GLY A 270 -3.13 2.50 -13.51
N ASP A 271 -3.78 2.98 -14.58
CA ASP A 271 -5.24 2.91 -14.71
C ASP A 271 -5.76 1.50 -15.09
N GLY A 272 -4.85 0.57 -15.40
CA GLY A 272 -5.15 -0.84 -15.59
C GLY A 272 -5.51 -1.53 -14.27
N GLY A 273 -5.98 -2.79 -14.34
CA GLY A 273 -6.12 -3.60 -13.12
C GLY A 273 -4.77 -4.15 -12.71
N ASN A 274 -4.25 -3.68 -11.57
CA ASN A 274 -2.91 -4.01 -11.10
C ASN A 274 -2.94 -5.19 -10.13
N THR A 275 -1.90 -6.00 -10.13
CA THR A 275 -1.70 -7.05 -9.12
C THR A 275 -0.29 -6.93 -8.57
N VAL A 276 -0.17 -6.41 -7.34
CA VAL A 276 1.12 -5.96 -6.81
C VAL A 276 1.33 -6.48 -5.38
N LEU A 277 2.53 -7.02 -5.13
CA LEU A 277 3.04 -7.26 -3.78
C LEU A 277 3.77 -6.01 -3.28
N LEU A 278 3.35 -5.46 -2.16
CA LEU A 278 3.92 -4.26 -1.56
C LEU A 278 4.60 -4.55 -0.23
N ARG A 279 5.70 -3.84 0.04
CA ARG A 279 6.36 -3.83 1.35
C ARG A 279 6.84 -2.42 1.66
N GLY A 280 6.61 -1.92 2.86
CA GLY A 280 7.19 -0.65 3.32
C GLY A 280 6.75 0.58 2.50
N ILE A 281 5.52 0.59 1.98
CA ILE A 281 4.95 1.76 1.29
C ILE A 281 3.96 2.44 2.22
N GLU A 282 4.12 3.74 2.47
CA GLU A 282 3.28 4.50 3.40
C GLU A 282 1.97 4.97 2.76
N THR A 283 1.96 5.29 1.47
CA THR A 283 0.76 5.72 0.74
C THR A 283 0.68 5.06 -0.62
N LEU A 284 -0.44 4.40 -0.86
CA LEU A 284 -0.77 3.77 -2.13
C LEU A 284 -2.07 4.35 -2.68
N THR A 285 -2.05 4.80 -3.92
CA THR A 285 -3.25 5.17 -4.67
C THR A 285 -3.38 4.23 -5.87
N GLY A 286 -4.46 3.45 -5.93
CA GLY A 286 -4.79 2.65 -7.10
C GLY A 286 -5.28 3.51 -8.28
N GLY A 287 -5.48 2.84 -9.41
CA GLY A 287 -6.00 3.42 -10.63
C GLY A 287 -7.52 3.28 -10.77
N THR A 288 -8.01 3.33 -12.01
CA THR A 288 -9.43 3.08 -12.31
C THR A 288 -9.76 1.60 -12.55
N GLY A 289 -8.74 0.77 -12.74
CA GLY A 289 -8.89 -0.66 -12.91
C GLY A 289 -9.08 -1.38 -11.58
N ASN A 290 -9.40 -2.66 -11.64
CA ASN A 290 -9.53 -3.46 -10.42
C ASN A 290 -8.14 -3.83 -9.90
N ASP A 291 -7.73 -3.18 -8.82
CA ASP A 291 -6.43 -3.34 -8.19
C ASP A 291 -6.48 -4.38 -7.06
N ALA A 292 -5.56 -5.33 -7.13
CA ALA A 292 -5.37 -6.40 -6.16
C ALA A 292 -3.98 -6.29 -5.52
N ILE A 293 -3.96 -5.93 -4.24
CA ILE A 293 -2.75 -5.64 -3.50
C ILE A 293 -2.53 -6.70 -2.44
N THR A 294 -1.31 -7.23 -2.38
CA THR A 294 -0.86 -8.07 -1.28
C THR A 294 0.18 -7.31 -0.47
N LEU A 295 0.01 -7.20 0.83
CA LEU A 295 1.03 -6.69 1.74
C LEU A 295 1.98 -7.84 2.11
N GLY A 296 3.28 -7.61 2.03
CA GLY A 296 4.27 -8.65 2.35
C GLY A 296 4.39 -8.93 3.85
N ASP A 297 5.06 -10.03 4.19
CA ASP A 297 5.14 -10.59 5.57
C ASP A 297 5.88 -9.76 6.64
N THR A 298 6.18 -8.49 6.38
CA THR A 298 6.70 -7.54 7.38
C THR A 298 5.55 -6.73 7.95
N PRO A 299 5.64 -6.14 9.15
CA PRO A 299 4.59 -5.24 9.61
C PRO A 299 4.40 -4.08 8.63
N ASN A 300 3.17 -3.81 8.21
CA ASN A 300 2.86 -2.73 7.28
C ASN A 300 1.99 -1.66 7.95
N THR A 301 2.22 -0.39 7.61
CA THR A 301 1.31 0.72 7.91
C THR A 301 1.13 1.52 6.64
N VAL A 302 -0.04 1.39 6.00
CA VAL A 302 -0.29 1.94 4.65
C VAL A 302 -1.61 2.68 4.60
N THR A 303 -1.60 3.85 3.98
CA THR A 303 -2.83 4.54 3.56
C THR A 303 -3.18 4.13 2.13
N VAL A 304 -4.38 3.60 1.91
CA VAL A 304 -4.83 3.13 0.59
C VAL A 304 -6.05 3.91 0.10
N THR A 305 -6.08 4.18 -1.20
CA THR A 305 -7.23 4.73 -1.93
C THR A 305 -7.32 4.03 -3.30
N GLY A 306 -8.53 3.86 -3.83
CA GLY A 306 -8.73 3.26 -5.16
C GLY A 306 -8.25 1.81 -5.30
N VAL A 307 -8.27 1.02 -4.21
CA VAL A 307 -7.88 -0.39 -4.22
C VAL A 307 -9.09 -1.27 -3.95
N GLU A 308 -9.40 -2.19 -4.86
CA GLU A 308 -10.58 -3.05 -4.78
C GLU A 308 -10.34 -4.31 -3.96
N THR A 309 -9.12 -4.84 -3.92
CA THR A 309 -8.77 -6.03 -3.12
C THR A 309 -7.45 -5.81 -2.40
N LEU A 310 -7.45 -6.00 -1.08
CA LEU A 310 -6.25 -5.94 -0.25
C LEU A 310 -6.14 -7.21 0.60
N THR A 311 -5.00 -7.88 0.52
CA THR A 311 -4.66 -9.04 1.33
C THR A 311 -3.45 -8.71 2.19
N GLY A 312 -3.56 -8.85 3.50
CA GLY A 312 -2.45 -8.71 4.43
C GLY A 312 -1.48 -9.89 4.38
N GLY A 313 -0.31 -9.69 4.98
CA GLY A 313 0.75 -10.67 5.12
C GLY A 313 0.67 -11.43 6.46
N ALA A 314 1.73 -12.19 6.80
CA ALA A 314 1.79 -12.93 8.06
C ALA A 314 2.05 -12.06 9.32
N SER A 315 2.39 -10.78 9.14
CA SER A 315 2.69 -9.83 10.21
C SER A 315 1.55 -8.85 10.40
N THR A 316 1.55 -8.10 11.51
CA THR A 316 0.53 -7.09 11.77
C THR A 316 0.48 -6.01 10.70
N ASP A 317 -0.68 -5.88 10.08
CA ASP A 317 -0.99 -4.90 9.05
C ASP A 317 -1.98 -3.85 9.57
N ILE A 318 -1.59 -2.59 9.39
CA ILE A 318 -2.40 -1.41 9.71
C ILE A 318 -2.74 -0.70 8.40
N VAL A 319 -4.01 -0.74 8.02
CA VAL A 319 -4.51 -0.14 6.78
C VAL A 319 -5.41 1.04 7.11
N LEU A 320 -5.10 2.20 6.54
CA LEU A 320 -5.92 3.40 6.62
C LEU A 320 -6.60 3.62 5.27
N THR A 321 -7.91 3.86 5.23
CA THR A 321 -8.57 4.33 4.00
C THR A 321 -8.48 5.86 3.97
N GLY A 322 -8.13 6.42 2.80
CA GLY A 322 -8.03 7.87 2.65
C GLY A 322 -9.37 8.61 2.74
N SER A 323 -9.38 9.93 2.53
CA SER A 323 -10.59 10.75 2.66
C SER A 323 -11.65 10.56 1.56
N ALA A 324 -11.33 9.82 0.49
CA ALA A 324 -12.22 9.65 -0.67
C ALA A 324 -13.32 8.60 -0.46
N GLY A 325 -13.21 7.77 0.59
CA GLY A 325 -14.01 6.57 0.78
C GLY A 325 -13.49 5.42 -0.09
N VAL A 326 -13.73 4.19 0.35
CA VAL A 326 -13.31 2.98 -0.36
C VAL A 326 -14.48 2.03 -0.58
N THR A 327 -14.42 1.22 -1.64
CA THR A 327 -15.19 -0.03 -1.72
C THR A 327 -14.19 -1.15 -1.98
N MET A 328 -13.88 -1.95 -0.96
CA MET A 328 -12.81 -2.95 -1.05
C MET A 328 -13.17 -4.29 -0.42
N THR A 329 -12.51 -5.34 -0.89
CA THR A 329 -12.39 -6.62 -0.18
C THR A 329 -11.08 -6.63 0.60
N ALA A 330 -11.11 -6.86 1.90
CA ALA A 330 -9.94 -6.94 2.77
C ALA A 330 -9.83 -8.31 3.43
N ALA A 331 -8.65 -8.92 3.43
CA ALA A 331 -8.39 -10.20 4.10
C ALA A 331 -7.06 -10.16 4.83
N GLY A 332 -6.97 -10.81 6.00
CA GLY A 332 -5.70 -10.91 6.74
C GLY A 332 -5.13 -9.58 7.23
N VAL A 333 -5.98 -8.57 7.45
CA VAL A 333 -5.59 -7.26 7.99
C VAL A 333 -6.03 -7.17 9.45
N GLU A 334 -5.13 -6.81 10.36
CA GLU A 334 -5.43 -6.72 11.80
C GLU A 334 -6.09 -5.39 12.19
N PHE A 335 -5.68 -4.28 11.58
CA PHE A 335 -6.24 -2.95 11.87
C PHE A 335 -6.69 -2.29 10.58
N LEU A 336 -7.99 -1.94 10.50
CA LEU A 336 -8.56 -1.25 9.36
C LEU A 336 -9.28 0.03 9.80
N ILE A 337 -8.73 1.17 9.41
CA ILE A 337 -9.14 2.48 9.90
C ILE A 337 -9.65 3.31 8.72
N GLY A 338 -10.95 3.58 8.71
CA GLY A 338 -11.62 4.40 7.73
C GLY A 338 -11.28 5.89 7.81
N GLY A 339 -11.57 6.60 6.72
CA GLY A 339 -11.39 8.03 6.58
C GLY A 339 -12.66 8.82 6.87
N THR A 340 -12.76 10.01 6.26
CA THR A 340 -13.99 10.83 6.29
C THR A 340 -14.96 10.51 5.16
N GLY A 341 -14.50 9.73 4.16
CA GLY A 341 -15.31 9.31 3.03
C GLY A 341 -16.23 8.16 3.42
N SER A 342 -17.07 7.72 2.47
CA SER A 342 -17.93 6.55 2.69
C SER A 342 -17.14 5.29 2.38
N ASP A 343 -16.83 4.50 3.40
CA ASP A 343 -16.06 3.27 3.34
C ASP A 343 -16.97 2.04 3.42
N VAL A 344 -16.85 1.17 2.41
CA VAL A 344 -17.52 -0.13 2.32
C VAL A 344 -16.46 -1.23 2.24
N VAL A 345 -16.36 -2.06 3.26
CA VAL A 345 -15.37 -3.14 3.33
C VAL A 345 -16.06 -4.49 3.38
N THR A 346 -15.70 -5.38 2.47
CA THR A 346 -16.06 -6.80 2.56
C THR A 346 -14.87 -7.59 3.08
N LEU A 347 -15.06 -8.41 4.11
CA LEU A 347 -14.01 -9.27 4.62
C LEU A 347 -13.83 -10.51 3.71
N GLY A 348 -12.61 -10.99 3.60
CA GLY A 348 -12.27 -12.17 2.79
C GLY A 348 -12.96 -13.44 3.27
N ALA A 349 -12.98 -14.48 2.44
CA ALA A 349 -13.72 -15.72 2.72
C ALA A 349 -13.18 -16.58 3.88
N ALA A 350 -11.94 -16.34 4.33
CA ALA A 350 -11.40 -16.96 5.54
C ALA A 350 -12.01 -16.30 6.79
N GLY A 351 -11.81 -16.89 7.98
CA GLY A 351 -12.18 -16.19 9.22
C GLY A 351 -11.23 -15.05 9.50
N ASN A 352 -11.76 -13.85 9.74
CA ASN A 352 -10.97 -12.65 9.95
C ASN A 352 -11.01 -12.22 11.43
N THR A 353 -9.94 -11.61 11.92
CA THR A 353 -9.94 -10.90 13.20
C THR A 353 -9.43 -9.50 12.94
N VAL A 354 -10.32 -8.51 13.07
CA VAL A 354 -10.04 -7.14 12.66
C VAL A 354 -10.48 -6.15 13.72
N ILE A 355 -9.61 -5.20 14.04
CA ILE A 355 -9.92 -4.03 14.84
C ILE A 355 -10.22 -2.89 13.86
N THR A 356 -11.44 -2.38 13.88
CA THR A 356 -11.88 -1.38 12.89
C THR A 356 -12.51 -0.15 13.48
N ARG A 357 -12.34 0.96 12.78
CA ARG A 357 -12.85 2.29 13.14
C ARG A 357 -13.08 3.10 11.89
N GLY A 358 -14.05 4.02 11.87
CA GLY A 358 -14.26 4.92 10.73
C GLY A 358 -14.77 4.27 9.44
N ILE A 359 -15.02 2.95 9.42
CA ILE A 359 -15.62 2.25 8.28
C ILE A 359 -17.14 2.38 8.37
N ASP A 360 -17.83 2.76 7.30
CA ASP A 360 -19.29 2.98 7.37
C ASP A 360 -20.10 1.70 7.20
N THR A 361 -19.68 0.85 6.26
CA THR A 361 -20.31 -0.45 5.99
C THR A 361 -19.27 -1.54 5.99
N MET A 362 -19.53 -2.60 6.75
CA MET A 362 -18.71 -3.81 6.75
C MET A 362 -19.57 -5.03 6.47
N ILE A 363 -19.05 -5.93 5.64
CA ILE A 363 -19.71 -7.17 5.22
C ILE A 363 -18.76 -8.32 5.52
N GLY A 364 -19.20 -9.31 6.29
CA GLY A 364 -18.44 -10.51 6.62
C GLY A 364 -18.28 -11.47 5.44
N GLY A 365 -17.32 -12.38 5.58
CA GLY A 365 -17.02 -13.42 4.61
C GLY A 365 -17.74 -14.74 4.92
N ALA A 366 -17.30 -15.83 4.30
CA ALA A 366 -17.80 -17.17 4.61
C ALA A 366 -17.13 -17.81 5.86
N GLY A 367 -16.15 -17.13 6.43
CA GLY A 367 -15.46 -17.54 7.64
C GLY A 367 -16.15 -17.02 8.90
N SER A 368 -15.71 -17.48 10.07
CA SER A 368 -16.13 -16.87 11.34
C SER A 368 -15.29 -15.61 11.57
N ASP A 369 -15.94 -14.46 11.55
CA ASP A 369 -15.29 -13.16 11.67
C ASP A 369 -15.41 -12.61 13.10
N LEU A 370 -14.31 -12.09 13.64
CA LEU A 370 -14.27 -11.29 14.87
C LEU A 370 -13.99 -9.83 14.52
N VAL A 371 -15.00 -8.98 14.68
CA VAL A 371 -14.89 -7.54 14.46
C VAL A 371 -14.89 -6.82 15.81
N ILE A 372 -13.85 -6.05 16.07
CA ILE A 372 -13.69 -5.25 17.29
C ILE A 372 -13.78 -3.78 16.91
N LEU A 373 -14.79 -3.07 17.44
CA LEU A 373 -14.95 -1.63 17.22
C LEU A 373 -14.19 -0.87 18.30
N GLY A 374 -13.10 -0.17 17.94
CA GLY A 374 -12.20 0.46 18.92
C GLY A 374 -12.71 1.77 19.57
N ASP A 375 -12.11 2.13 20.72
CA ASP A 375 -12.67 3.05 21.75
C ASP A 375 -12.66 4.57 21.49
N VAL A 376 -12.47 5.10 20.27
CA VAL A 376 -12.42 6.57 20.06
C VAL A 376 -13.26 7.00 18.84
N LEU A 377 -14.10 8.00 19.08
CA LEU A 377 -15.17 8.45 18.18
C LEU A 377 -14.67 9.40 17.09
N LEU A 378 -15.21 9.21 15.88
CA LEU A 378 -15.85 10.26 15.06
C LEU A 378 -16.84 9.64 14.05
N ARG A 379 -16.65 8.37 13.66
CA ARG A 379 -17.61 7.49 12.95
C ARG A 379 -17.35 6.03 13.36
N GLY A 380 -18.39 5.29 13.76
CA GLY A 380 -18.35 3.83 13.95
C GLY A 380 -19.01 3.15 12.75
N ILE A 381 -19.03 1.81 12.70
CA ILE A 381 -19.73 1.11 11.62
C ILE A 381 -21.23 1.36 11.72
N GLU A 382 -21.83 2.03 10.72
CA GLU A 382 -23.28 2.22 10.68
C GLU A 382 -24.02 0.95 10.26
N THR A 383 -23.44 0.14 9.37
CA THR A 383 -24.02 -1.15 8.92
C THR A 383 -23.00 -2.27 8.96
N LEU A 384 -23.26 -3.32 9.75
CA LEU A 384 -22.45 -4.52 9.79
C LEU A 384 -23.29 -5.74 9.44
N THR A 385 -22.98 -6.39 8.33
CA THR A 385 -23.65 -7.62 7.89
C THR A 385 -22.68 -8.77 8.03
N GLY A 386 -22.99 -9.78 8.84
CA GLY A 386 -22.23 -11.02 8.88
C GLY A 386 -22.43 -11.83 7.61
N GLY A 387 -21.58 -12.83 7.42
CA GLY A 387 -21.67 -13.73 6.29
C GLY A 387 -22.19 -15.09 6.71
N THR A 388 -21.54 -16.16 6.24
CA THR A 388 -21.78 -17.50 6.79
C THR A 388 -20.70 -17.77 7.81
N GLY A 389 -21.01 -18.25 9.00
CA GLY A 389 -19.99 -18.43 10.02
C GLY A 389 -20.61 -18.27 11.39
N ASN A 390 -19.76 -18.20 12.42
CA ASN A 390 -20.15 -17.68 13.72
C ASN A 390 -19.47 -16.32 13.87
N ASP A 391 -20.17 -15.27 13.48
CA ASP A 391 -19.64 -13.91 13.48
C ASP A 391 -19.84 -13.26 14.86
N VAL A 392 -18.77 -12.64 15.36
CA VAL A 392 -18.71 -12.03 16.68
C VAL A 392 -18.33 -10.56 16.55
N ILE A 393 -19.15 -9.69 17.11
CA ILE A 393 -18.87 -8.26 17.26
C ILE A 393 -18.57 -7.97 18.72
N THR A 394 -17.51 -7.22 18.99
CA THR A 394 -17.27 -6.59 20.29
C THR A 394 -17.30 -5.08 20.15
N LEU A 395 -18.19 -4.42 20.88
CA LEU A 395 -18.28 -2.97 20.96
C LEU A 395 -17.31 -2.44 22.02
N GLY A 396 -16.73 -1.27 21.76
CA GLY A 396 -15.82 -0.60 22.68
C GLY A 396 -16.55 0.23 23.75
N ASP A 397 -15.79 1.08 24.44
CA ASP A 397 -16.31 1.90 25.55
C ASP A 397 -17.05 3.18 25.09
N THR A 398 -17.15 3.41 23.79
CA THR A 398 -17.90 4.53 23.20
C THR A 398 -19.21 4.07 22.61
N GLY A 399 -20.30 4.79 22.90
CA GLY A 399 -21.62 4.46 22.38
C GLY A 399 -21.69 4.50 20.86
N VAL A 400 -22.24 3.44 20.26
CA VAL A 400 -22.43 3.29 18.81
C VAL A 400 -23.90 3.37 18.43
N THR A 401 -24.21 3.75 17.19
CA THR A 401 -25.54 3.50 16.60
C THR A 401 -25.33 2.72 15.32
N MET A 402 -25.82 1.49 15.26
CA MET A 402 -25.57 0.61 14.11
C MET A 402 -26.75 -0.30 13.80
N SER A 403 -26.82 -0.71 12.53
CA SER A 403 -27.67 -1.79 12.07
C SER A 403 -26.83 -3.05 11.85
N VAL A 404 -27.28 -4.17 12.40
CA VAL A 404 -26.64 -5.48 12.24
C VAL A 404 -27.57 -6.47 11.55
N SER A 405 -27.02 -7.40 10.79
CA SER A 405 -27.75 -8.55 10.22
C SER A 405 -26.83 -9.75 10.06
N GLY A 406 -27.33 -10.96 10.29
CA GLY A 406 -26.55 -12.18 10.11
C GLY A 406 -25.35 -12.30 11.06
N ILE A 407 -25.44 -11.69 12.25
CA ILE A 407 -24.43 -11.78 13.30
C ILE A 407 -24.92 -12.71 14.40
N GLU A 408 -24.11 -13.69 14.79
CA GLU A 408 -24.47 -14.67 15.82
C GLU A 408 -24.27 -14.11 17.23
N THR A 409 -23.19 -13.36 17.49
CA THR A 409 -22.90 -12.80 18.81
C THR A 409 -22.48 -11.34 18.74
N LEU A 410 -23.08 -10.51 19.58
CA LEU A 410 -22.68 -9.12 19.79
C LEU A 410 -22.47 -8.90 21.28
N ILE A 411 -21.29 -8.41 21.65
CA ILE A 411 -20.91 -8.10 23.02
C ILE A 411 -20.83 -6.57 23.14
N GLY A 412 -21.70 -6.00 23.97
CA GLY A 412 -21.70 -4.58 24.29
C GLY A 412 -20.51 -4.17 25.17
N GLY A 413 -20.29 -2.86 25.27
CA GLY A 413 -19.23 -2.27 26.07
C GLY A 413 -19.75 -1.39 27.21
N ALA A 414 -18.89 -0.50 27.73
CA ALA A 414 -19.32 0.54 28.68
C ALA A 414 -20.06 1.70 28.01
N GLY A 415 -19.98 1.79 26.68
CA GLY A 415 -20.71 2.76 25.87
C GLY A 415 -22.22 2.51 25.90
N THR A 416 -23.02 3.55 25.74
CA THR A 416 -24.47 3.42 25.53
C THR A 416 -24.73 3.19 24.05
N ASP A 417 -25.04 1.94 23.69
CA ASP A 417 -25.18 1.53 22.29
C ASP A 417 -26.64 1.54 21.81
N ALA A 418 -26.85 1.77 20.52
CA ALA A 418 -28.15 1.70 19.85
C ALA A 418 -28.09 0.77 18.65
N ILE A 419 -28.49 -0.48 18.86
CA ILE A 419 -28.35 -1.58 17.92
C ILE A 419 -29.72 -1.90 17.31
N THR A 420 -29.80 -1.90 15.99
CA THR A 420 -30.96 -2.41 15.25
C THR A 420 -30.59 -3.70 14.54
N VAL A 421 -31.18 -4.81 14.92
CA VAL A 421 -31.05 -6.09 14.20
C VAL A 421 -32.08 -6.08 13.08
N THR A 422 -31.61 -6.22 11.85
CA THR A 422 -32.45 -6.12 10.64
C THR A 422 -32.72 -7.48 9.98
N GLY A 423 -31.97 -8.53 10.35
CA GLY A 423 -32.17 -9.89 9.86
C GLY A 423 -31.21 -10.90 10.50
N GLY A 424 -31.42 -12.20 10.24
CA GLY A 424 -30.59 -13.30 10.76
C GLY A 424 -31.40 -14.47 11.34
N SER A 425 -30.70 -15.50 11.81
CA SER A 425 -31.30 -16.72 12.42
C SER A 425 -31.47 -16.63 13.94
N GLY A 426 -31.24 -15.46 14.53
CA GLY A 426 -31.24 -15.19 15.97
C GLY A 426 -29.90 -14.61 16.42
N ILE A 427 -29.91 -13.58 17.28
CA ILE A 427 -28.69 -12.95 17.83
C ILE A 427 -28.50 -13.30 19.31
N ARG A 428 -27.26 -13.52 19.72
CA ARG A 428 -26.86 -13.48 21.14
C ARG A 428 -26.27 -12.10 21.47
N PHE A 429 -27.06 -11.23 22.07
CA PHE A 429 -26.64 -9.91 22.51
C PHE A 429 -26.25 -9.93 23.99
N GLN A 430 -24.96 -9.84 24.30
CA GLN A 430 -24.50 -9.59 25.67
C GLN A 430 -24.52 -8.10 25.94
N ALA A 431 -25.43 -7.69 26.82
CA ALA A 431 -25.71 -6.29 27.04
C ALA A 431 -24.65 -5.59 27.92
N GLY A 432 -24.39 -4.33 27.59
CA GLY A 432 -23.62 -3.36 28.35
C GLY A 432 -24.49 -2.26 28.98
N THR A 433 -23.84 -1.17 29.39
CA THR A 433 -24.48 -0.09 30.16
C THR A 433 -25.29 0.85 29.25
N GLY A 434 -26.61 0.82 29.41
CA GLY A 434 -27.53 1.76 28.76
C GLY A 434 -27.95 1.36 27.35
N ASP A 435 -27.58 0.16 26.91
CA ASP A 435 -27.80 -0.28 25.54
C ASP A 435 -29.28 -0.32 25.16
N SER A 436 -29.57 0.05 23.92
CA SER A 436 -30.86 -0.13 23.28
C SER A 436 -30.73 -1.12 22.12
N LEU A 437 -31.59 -2.13 22.12
CA LEU A 437 -31.61 -3.21 21.14
C LEU A 437 -32.99 -3.31 20.51
N SER A 438 -33.10 -3.07 19.22
CA SER A 438 -34.29 -3.39 18.44
C SER A 438 -34.07 -4.69 17.69
N LEU A 439 -34.77 -5.75 18.08
CA LEU A 439 -34.68 -7.05 17.44
C LEU A 439 -35.44 -7.09 16.10
N ALA A 440 -35.05 -8.02 15.23
CA ALA A 440 -35.71 -8.24 13.95
C ALA A 440 -37.00 -9.05 14.14
N SER A 441 -38.02 -8.81 13.32
CA SER A 441 -39.19 -9.71 13.26
C SER A 441 -38.81 -10.95 12.43
N GLY A 442 -38.53 -12.09 13.08
CA GLY A 442 -38.11 -13.31 12.40
C GLY A 442 -38.31 -14.59 13.23
N SER A 443 -37.92 -15.74 12.67
CA SER A 443 -38.09 -17.09 13.27
C SER A 443 -36.87 -17.60 14.05
N GLY A 444 -35.86 -16.75 14.25
CA GLY A 444 -34.71 -17.04 15.09
C GLY A 444 -35.03 -16.86 16.57
N THR A 445 -34.31 -17.55 17.45
CA THR A 445 -34.36 -17.26 18.89
C THR A 445 -33.32 -16.21 19.19
N ASP A 446 -33.77 -14.98 19.48
CA ASP A 446 -32.90 -13.94 19.99
C ASP A 446 -32.65 -14.13 21.49
N THR A 447 -31.43 -13.85 21.94
CA THR A 447 -31.02 -14.01 23.33
C THR A 447 -30.37 -12.73 23.84
N VAL A 448 -31.00 -12.09 24.81
CA VAL A 448 -30.43 -10.97 25.57
C VAL A 448 -29.74 -11.51 26.81
N VAL A 449 -28.44 -11.33 26.90
CA VAL A 449 -27.59 -11.92 27.93
C VAL A 449 -27.18 -10.86 28.94
N TYR A 450 -27.43 -11.14 30.21
CA TYR A 450 -26.88 -10.39 31.33
C TYR A 450 -25.77 -11.25 31.96
N SER A 451 -24.51 -10.88 31.73
CA SER A 451 -23.34 -11.58 32.31
C SER A 451 -23.01 -11.11 33.72
N SER A 452 -23.35 -9.87 34.03
CA SER A 452 -23.13 -9.20 35.30
C SER A 452 -24.17 -8.10 35.49
N PHE A 453 -24.79 -8.02 36.67
CA PHE A 453 -25.75 -6.94 36.96
C PHE A 453 -25.06 -5.59 37.15
N THR A 454 -23.77 -5.56 37.48
CA THR A 454 -23.01 -4.32 37.68
C THR A 454 -22.57 -3.66 36.40
N ASP A 455 -22.55 -4.41 35.30
CA ASP A 455 -22.12 -3.94 33.98
C ASP A 455 -23.29 -3.26 33.23
N ILE A 456 -24.47 -3.24 33.86
CA ILE A 456 -25.72 -2.69 33.32
C ILE A 456 -26.03 -1.36 34.01
N SER A 457 -26.48 -1.40 35.26
CA SER A 457 -26.94 -0.22 36.00
C SER A 457 -26.59 -0.35 37.46
N ALA A 458 -26.41 0.76 38.20
CA ALA A 458 -26.16 0.71 39.64
C ALA A 458 -27.45 0.49 40.47
N LEU A 459 -27.30 0.00 41.71
CA LEU A 459 -28.42 0.00 42.67
C LEU A 459 -28.91 1.44 42.92
N GLY A 460 -30.22 1.64 42.88
CA GLY A 460 -30.85 2.95 42.96
C GLY A 460 -30.87 3.76 41.67
N ALA A 461 -30.24 3.27 40.59
CA ALA A 461 -30.26 3.95 39.31
C ALA A 461 -31.49 3.53 38.49
N ASN A 462 -32.11 4.52 37.84
CA ASN A 462 -33.11 4.33 36.79
C ASN A 462 -32.52 4.60 35.38
N THR A 463 -31.19 4.57 35.27
CA THR A 463 -30.40 4.79 34.05
C THR A 463 -29.40 3.64 33.87
N GLY A 464 -28.87 3.44 32.66
CA GLY A 464 -27.94 2.35 32.35
C GLY A 464 -28.61 0.99 32.11
N PHE A 465 -29.93 0.89 32.29
CA PHE A 465 -30.67 -0.33 31.96
C PHE A 465 -30.67 -0.60 30.44
N VAL A 466 -30.85 -1.86 30.09
CA VAL A 466 -30.97 -2.30 28.69
C VAL A 466 -32.39 -2.08 28.19
N SER A 467 -32.58 -1.39 27.08
CA SER A 467 -33.88 -1.18 26.46
C SER A 467 -34.04 -2.07 25.24
N VAL A 468 -34.92 -3.06 25.30
CA VAL A 468 -35.16 -4.00 24.19
C VAL A 468 -36.52 -3.72 23.55
N SER A 469 -36.61 -3.73 22.22
CA SER A 469 -37.87 -3.70 21.46
C SER A 469 -37.97 -4.88 20.51
N ASN A 470 -39.20 -5.22 20.12
CA ASN A 470 -39.53 -6.36 19.26
C ASN A 470 -39.17 -7.74 19.83
N PHE A 471 -38.93 -7.84 21.14
CA PHE A 471 -38.74 -9.14 21.81
C PHE A 471 -40.02 -9.98 21.71
N GLN A 472 -39.89 -11.23 21.27
CA GLN A 472 -40.98 -12.18 21.10
C GLN A 472 -41.04 -13.15 22.27
N SER A 473 -41.89 -12.85 23.26
CA SER A 473 -42.14 -13.76 24.39
C SER A 473 -42.53 -15.17 23.91
N GLY A 474 -41.97 -16.20 24.54
CA GLY A 474 -42.11 -17.60 24.17
C GLY A 474 -41.06 -18.11 23.17
N THR A 475 -40.53 -17.23 22.31
CA THR A 475 -39.48 -17.56 21.33
C THR A 475 -38.12 -17.10 21.83
N ASP A 476 -38.00 -15.81 22.12
CA ASP A 476 -36.75 -15.17 22.55
C ASP A 476 -36.45 -15.44 24.01
N LYS A 477 -35.19 -15.23 24.40
CA LYS A 477 -34.69 -15.51 25.74
C LYS A 477 -33.95 -14.35 26.36
N VAL A 478 -34.09 -14.27 27.67
CA VAL A 478 -33.27 -13.47 28.56
C VAL A 478 -32.42 -14.42 29.38
N GLN A 479 -31.12 -14.45 29.13
CA GLN A 479 -30.22 -15.44 29.73
C GLN A 479 -29.32 -14.76 30.76
N LEU A 480 -29.27 -15.33 31.95
CA LEU A 480 -28.37 -14.90 33.02
C LEU A 480 -27.13 -15.79 33.00
N THR A 481 -25.95 -15.19 32.83
CA THR A 481 -24.67 -15.91 32.78
C THR A 481 -23.70 -15.33 33.82
N GLY A 482 -22.49 -15.91 33.94
CA GLY A 482 -21.43 -15.33 34.76
C GLY A 482 -21.82 -15.02 36.22
N THR A 483 -21.54 -13.79 36.65
CA THR A 483 -21.86 -13.32 38.01
C THR A 483 -23.35 -13.04 38.18
N ALA A 484 -24.06 -12.65 37.12
CA ALA A 484 -25.51 -12.49 37.14
C ALA A 484 -26.23 -13.82 37.41
N ARG A 485 -25.78 -14.91 36.78
CA ARG A 485 -26.27 -16.28 37.06
C ARG A 485 -26.09 -16.63 38.54
N THR A 486 -24.88 -16.44 39.06
CA THR A 486 -24.55 -16.77 40.45
C THR A 486 -25.33 -15.90 41.45
N ALA A 487 -25.63 -14.66 41.09
CA ALA A 487 -26.43 -13.76 41.91
C ALA A 487 -27.94 -14.08 41.87
N ALA A 488 -28.41 -14.72 40.79
CA ALA A 488 -29.81 -15.13 40.64
C ALA A 488 -30.10 -16.51 41.23
N ASP A 489 -29.24 -17.49 40.96
CA ASP A 489 -29.27 -18.86 41.52
C ASP A 489 -28.65 -18.87 42.92
N LYS A 490 -29.46 -18.51 43.91
CA LYS A 490 -29.04 -18.36 45.31
C LYS A 490 -28.80 -19.71 45.97
N ASN A 491 -29.52 -20.74 45.54
CA ASN A 491 -29.42 -22.07 46.14
C ASN A 491 -28.36 -22.97 45.45
N GLY A 492 -27.86 -22.55 44.28
CA GLY A 492 -26.81 -23.22 43.52
C GLY A 492 -27.27 -24.49 42.81
N ASP A 493 -28.57 -24.67 42.60
CA ASP A 493 -29.15 -25.88 41.99
C ASP A 493 -29.19 -25.84 40.45
N ALA A 494 -28.67 -24.76 39.85
CA ALA A 494 -28.65 -24.51 38.42
C ALA A 494 -30.04 -24.36 37.78
N SER A 495 -31.05 -23.98 38.57
CA SER A 495 -32.38 -23.60 38.09
C SER A 495 -32.85 -22.30 38.75
N LEU A 496 -33.91 -21.69 38.22
CA LEU A 496 -34.57 -20.57 38.87
C LEU A 496 -35.83 -21.08 39.60
N SER A 497 -35.84 -20.94 40.92
CA SER A 497 -37.04 -21.02 41.75
C SER A 497 -37.96 -19.86 41.40
N THR A 498 -38.97 -20.15 40.57
CA THR A 498 -39.92 -19.14 40.06
C THR A 498 -41.23 -19.09 40.83
N ALA A 499 -41.82 -17.89 40.95
CA ALA A 499 -43.15 -17.71 41.52
C ALA A 499 -43.90 -16.53 40.88
N SER A 500 -45.22 -16.48 41.09
CA SER A 500 -46.03 -15.29 40.79
C SER A 500 -46.63 -14.74 42.08
N ALA A 501 -46.60 -13.43 42.26
CA ALA A 501 -47.06 -12.77 43.49
C ALA A 501 -47.79 -11.45 43.22
N ALA A 502 -48.81 -11.17 44.04
CA ALA A 502 -49.43 -9.84 44.09
C ALA A 502 -48.61 -8.90 45.00
N THR A 503 -49.01 -7.64 45.08
CA THR A 503 -48.44 -6.64 45.98
C THR A 503 -48.37 -7.15 47.42
N ASN A 504 -47.24 -6.94 48.11
CA ASN A 504 -46.91 -7.46 49.44
C ASN A 504 -46.73 -8.98 49.53
N GLY A 505 -46.67 -9.70 48.41
CA GLY A 505 -46.58 -11.17 48.36
C GLY A 505 -45.24 -11.73 47.92
N VAL A 506 -44.25 -10.89 47.62
CA VAL A 506 -42.95 -11.34 47.11
C VAL A 506 -42.12 -11.93 48.26
N ASN A 507 -41.82 -13.22 48.19
CA ASN A 507 -40.94 -13.90 49.13
C ASN A 507 -39.50 -13.86 48.63
N ILE A 508 -38.69 -12.97 49.21
CA ILE A 508 -37.30 -12.75 48.80
C ILE A 508 -36.35 -13.84 49.31
N GLY A 509 -36.75 -14.58 50.34
CA GLY A 509 -35.93 -15.63 50.95
C GLY A 509 -35.83 -16.90 50.09
N SER A 510 -36.93 -17.34 49.46
CA SER A 510 -36.97 -18.63 48.73
C SER A 510 -37.09 -18.52 47.21
N ASN A 511 -37.60 -17.40 46.70
CA ASN A 511 -37.83 -17.24 45.27
C ASN A 511 -36.62 -16.52 44.64
N GLU A 512 -36.22 -16.95 43.46
CA GLU A 512 -35.09 -16.38 42.72
C GLU A 512 -35.57 -15.46 41.61
N LEU A 513 -36.72 -15.78 41.01
CA LEU A 513 -37.40 -14.95 40.03
C LEU A 513 -38.90 -14.89 40.33
N VAL A 514 -39.44 -13.69 40.51
CA VAL A 514 -40.87 -13.48 40.81
C VAL A 514 -41.54 -12.63 39.74
N SER A 515 -42.64 -13.10 39.18
CA SER A 515 -43.50 -12.30 38.30
C SER A 515 -44.59 -11.60 39.11
N LEU A 516 -44.68 -10.27 39.03
CA LEU A 516 -45.74 -9.51 39.68
C LEU A 516 -47.05 -9.64 38.90
N THR A 517 -48.10 -10.09 39.60
CA THR A 517 -49.46 -10.11 39.04
C THR A 517 -50.14 -8.74 39.12
N SER A 518 -49.66 -7.88 40.03
CA SER A 518 -50.06 -6.47 40.09
C SER A 518 -49.38 -5.67 38.97
N VAL A 519 -50.18 -4.98 38.16
CA VAL A 519 -49.68 -4.09 37.10
C VAL A 519 -49.10 -2.81 37.72
N VAL A 520 -47.95 -2.38 37.23
CA VAL A 520 -47.32 -1.10 37.59
C VAL A 520 -48.11 0.05 36.95
N SER A 521 -48.67 0.93 37.78
CA SER A 521 -49.36 2.12 37.30
C SER A 521 -48.36 3.19 36.87
N GLY A 522 -48.16 3.33 35.55
CA GLY A 522 -47.33 4.36 34.96
C GLY A 522 -46.02 3.84 34.35
N SER A 523 -44.94 4.60 34.50
CA SER A 523 -43.64 4.26 33.92
C SER A 523 -42.93 3.17 34.72
N LEU A 524 -42.25 2.28 34.01
CA LEU A 524 -41.33 1.30 34.59
C LEU A 524 -39.97 1.94 34.96
N THR A 525 -39.70 3.16 34.50
CA THR A 525 -38.39 3.85 34.58
C THR A 525 -38.44 5.20 35.30
N ASP A 526 -39.46 5.45 36.12
CA ASP A 526 -39.61 6.74 36.82
C ASP A 526 -38.39 7.04 37.72
N ALA A 527 -38.12 8.33 37.98
CA ALA A 527 -36.87 8.83 38.60
C ALA A 527 -36.52 8.25 39.98
N SER A 528 -37.43 7.52 40.63
CA SER A 528 -37.13 6.78 41.86
C SER A 528 -37.54 5.30 41.80
N LEU A 529 -38.09 4.82 40.69
CA LEU A 529 -38.77 3.53 40.59
C LEU A 529 -39.98 3.44 41.55
N ALA A 530 -40.66 4.56 41.82
CA ALA A 530 -41.79 4.65 42.76
C ALA A 530 -43.00 3.84 42.27
N SER A 531 -43.28 3.85 40.98
CA SER A 531 -44.40 3.08 40.43
C SER A 531 -44.15 1.59 40.62
N PHE A 532 -42.94 1.11 40.33
CA PHE A 532 -42.53 -0.28 40.59
C PHE A 532 -42.62 -0.64 42.08
N ARG A 533 -42.03 0.18 42.97
CA ARG A 533 -42.03 -0.08 44.42
C ARG A 533 -43.45 -0.12 45.01
N SER A 534 -44.36 0.72 44.51
CA SER A 534 -45.77 0.69 44.90
C SER A 534 -46.46 -0.62 44.48
N ALA A 535 -46.18 -1.10 43.27
CA ALA A 535 -46.72 -2.37 42.78
C ALA A 535 -46.14 -3.59 43.52
N LEU A 536 -44.86 -3.53 43.90
CA LEU A 536 -44.16 -4.56 44.67
C LEU A 536 -44.68 -4.62 46.12
N GLY A 537 -44.76 -3.46 46.79
CA GLY A 537 -45.10 -3.36 48.20
C GLY A 537 -43.97 -3.83 49.12
N THR A 538 -44.34 -4.56 50.17
CA THR A 538 -43.41 -5.13 51.15
C THR A 538 -42.94 -6.54 50.77
N LEU A 539 -41.73 -6.88 51.17
CA LEU A 539 -41.13 -8.19 50.98
C LEU A 539 -41.43 -9.10 52.18
N THR A 540 -41.59 -10.39 51.91
CA THR A 540 -41.78 -11.42 52.93
C THR A 540 -40.55 -12.29 53.05
N ASN A 541 -40.30 -12.85 54.24
CA ASN A 541 -39.10 -13.63 54.58
C ASN A 541 -37.80 -12.89 54.25
N SER A 542 -37.77 -11.58 54.53
CA SER A 542 -36.60 -10.78 54.27
C SER A 542 -35.53 -10.93 55.36
N SER A 543 -34.29 -10.71 54.94
CA SER A 543 -33.10 -10.64 55.80
C SER A 543 -32.09 -9.72 55.12
N ALA A 544 -31.19 -9.13 55.89
CA ALA A 544 -30.19 -8.21 55.34
C ALA A 544 -29.32 -8.90 54.28
N GLY A 545 -29.27 -8.31 53.09
CA GLY A 545 -28.57 -8.84 51.91
C GLY A 545 -29.38 -9.81 51.05
N ALA A 546 -30.65 -10.11 51.40
CA ALA A 546 -31.49 -10.98 50.57
C ALA A 546 -31.82 -10.29 49.24
N SER A 547 -31.75 -11.04 48.14
CA SER A 547 -32.02 -10.54 46.79
C SER A 547 -33.02 -11.41 46.04
N THR A 548 -33.73 -10.85 45.07
CA THR A 548 -34.53 -11.62 44.09
C THR A 548 -34.62 -10.83 42.79
N LEU A 549 -34.79 -11.53 41.69
CA LEU A 549 -35.24 -10.90 40.45
C LEU A 549 -36.76 -10.74 40.48
N VAL A 550 -37.24 -9.59 39.99
CA VAL A 550 -38.66 -9.27 39.89
C VAL A 550 -38.96 -8.86 38.45
N LEU A 551 -39.90 -9.58 37.83
CA LEU A 551 -40.47 -9.24 36.55
C LEU A 551 -41.78 -8.50 36.78
N ALA A 552 -41.83 -7.22 36.43
CA ALA A 552 -43.03 -6.39 36.54
C ALA A 552 -43.47 -5.89 35.16
N ASN A 553 -44.75 -5.61 34.97
CA ASN A 553 -45.27 -5.05 33.72
C ASN A 553 -46.24 -3.90 33.98
N ASN A 554 -46.40 -3.01 32.99
CA ASN A 554 -47.37 -1.90 33.02
C ASN A 554 -48.56 -2.13 32.07
N GLY A 555 -48.80 -3.38 31.68
CA GLY A 555 -49.85 -3.79 30.74
C GLY A 555 -49.41 -3.84 29.27
N THR A 556 -48.31 -3.19 28.88
CA THR A 556 -47.79 -3.25 27.50
C THR A 556 -46.31 -3.63 27.43
N SER A 557 -45.52 -3.30 28.45
CA SER A 557 -44.08 -3.52 28.49
C SER A 557 -43.69 -4.19 29.81
N SER A 558 -42.52 -4.83 29.83
CA SER A 558 -41.96 -5.46 31.04
C SER A 558 -40.70 -4.79 31.51
N GLY A 559 -40.50 -4.74 32.81
CA GLY A 559 -39.24 -4.37 33.44
C GLY A 559 -38.69 -5.55 34.23
N LEU A 560 -37.41 -5.87 34.02
CA LEU A 560 -36.66 -6.83 34.81
C LEU A 560 -35.85 -6.07 35.85
N TYR A 561 -36.12 -6.33 37.12
CA TYR A 561 -35.47 -5.66 38.25
C TYR A 561 -34.72 -6.68 39.10
N GLN A 562 -33.59 -6.26 39.66
CA GLN A 562 -33.00 -6.89 40.83
C GLN A 562 -33.39 -6.08 42.06
N VAL A 563 -33.99 -6.73 43.05
CA VAL A 563 -34.29 -6.15 44.36
C VAL A 563 -33.35 -6.77 45.38
N VAL A 564 -32.67 -5.93 46.17
CA VAL A 564 -31.76 -6.34 47.23
C VAL A 564 -32.18 -5.62 48.51
N ASP A 565 -32.78 -6.34 49.45
CA ASP A 565 -33.08 -5.79 50.78
C ASP A 565 -31.77 -5.70 51.56
N THR A 566 -31.20 -4.50 51.63
CA THR A 566 -29.88 -4.27 52.19
C THR A 566 -29.88 -4.26 53.72
N ASN A 567 -31.01 -3.94 54.35
CA ASN A 567 -31.12 -3.74 55.79
C ASN A 567 -31.98 -4.81 56.50
N GLY A 568 -32.70 -5.64 55.74
CA GLY A 568 -33.55 -6.73 56.21
C GLY A 568 -34.89 -6.31 56.80
N ASP A 569 -35.36 -5.09 56.56
CA ASP A 569 -36.59 -4.56 57.14
C ASP A 569 -37.86 -4.91 56.34
N GLY A 570 -37.70 -5.54 55.17
CA GLY A 570 -38.78 -5.95 54.27
C GLY A 570 -39.47 -4.80 53.56
N GLN A 571 -39.01 -3.56 53.72
CA GLN A 571 -39.38 -2.43 52.86
C GLN A 571 -38.44 -2.39 51.65
N VAL A 572 -38.85 -1.66 50.61
CA VAL A 572 -38.03 -1.51 49.40
C VAL A 572 -37.78 -0.03 49.16
N ALA A 573 -36.57 0.43 49.50
CA ALA A 573 -36.09 1.75 49.16
C ALA A 573 -35.71 1.83 47.68
N ALA A 574 -35.62 3.04 47.11
CA ALA A 574 -35.15 3.21 45.74
C ALA A 574 -33.73 2.66 45.56
N THR A 575 -32.85 2.90 46.54
CA THR A 575 -31.45 2.43 46.59
C THR A 575 -31.29 0.91 46.62
N GLU A 576 -32.38 0.16 46.80
CA GLU A 576 -32.42 -1.30 46.89
C GLU A 576 -32.91 -1.95 45.60
N VAL A 577 -33.22 -1.15 44.59
CA VAL A 577 -33.72 -1.62 43.31
C VAL A 577 -32.72 -1.27 42.22
N ARG A 578 -32.42 -2.24 41.37
CA ARG A 578 -31.64 -2.07 40.14
C ARG A 578 -32.53 -2.47 38.97
N LEU A 579 -32.78 -1.54 38.05
CA LEU A 579 -33.48 -1.84 36.80
C LEU A 579 -32.46 -2.41 35.80
N LEU A 580 -32.61 -3.68 35.43
CA LEU A 580 -31.70 -4.37 34.52
C LEU A 580 -32.09 -4.14 33.06
N GLY A 581 -33.38 -4.26 32.75
CA GLY A 581 -33.84 -3.98 31.40
C GLY A 581 -35.33 -3.76 31.28
N VAL A 582 -35.71 -3.09 30.18
CA VAL A 582 -37.09 -2.78 29.81
C VAL A 582 -37.36 -3.36 28.43
N TYR A 583 -38.38 -4.19 28.34
CA TYR A 583 -38.82 -4.86 27.11
C TYR A 583 -40.08 -4.16 26.61
N ASN A 584 -39.88 -3.22 25.68
CA ASN A 584 -40.89 -2.30 25.19
C ASN A 584 -41.85 -3.01 24.24
N GLY A 585 -43.15 -2.90 24.52
CA GLY A 585 -44.19 -3.54 23.72
C GLY A 585 -44.35 -5.05 23.95
N THR A 586 -43.63 -5.62 24.92
CA THR A 586 -43.69 -7.05 25.25
C THR A 586 -43.94 -7.28 26.74
N VAL A 587 -44.95 -8.10 27.05
CA VAL A 587 -45.15 -8.67 28.39
C VAL A 587 -44.43 -10.02 28.46
N LEU A 588 -43.32 -10.09 29.19
CA LEU A 588 -42.52 -11.29 29.37
C LEU A 588 -43.23 -12.28 30.32
N SER A 589 -42.90 -13.55 30.14
CA SER A 589 -43.26 -14.66 31.00
C SER A 589 -42.05 -15.17 31.79
N LEU A 590 -42.29 -15.93 32.85
CA LEU A 590 -41.21 -16.57 33.62
C LEU A 590 -40.36 -17.52 32.76
N SER A 591 -40.93 -18.12 31.70
CA SER A 591 -40.21 -19.00 30.77
C SER A 591 -39.32 -18.28 29.76
N ASP A 592 -39.39 -16.95 29.69
CA ASP A 592 -38.50 -16.15 28.85
C ASP A 592 -37.15 -15.93 29.51
N ILE A 593 -37.06 -16.06 30.84
CA ILE A 593 -35.84 -15.86 31.61
C ILE A 593 -35.28 -17.21 32.03
N ASN A 594 -34.00 -17.46 31.73
CA ASN A 594 -33.32 -18.69 32.10
C ASN A 594 -31.90 -18.44 32.60
N LEU A 595 -31.35 -19.47 33.25
CA LEU A 595 -29.91 -19.54 33.51
C LEU A 595 -29.21 -20.09 32.28
N GLY A 596 -28.04 -19.54 32.03
CA GLY A 596 -27.24 -19.83 30.86
C GLY A 596 -26.02 -20.68 31.07
#